data_AF-A0A4R5BEZ2-F1
#
_entry.id   AF-A0A4R5BEZ2-F1
#
_cell.length_a   1.000
_cell.length_b   1.000
_cell.length_c   1.000
_cell.angle_alpha   90.00
_cell.angle_beta   90.00
_cell.angle_gamma   90.00
#
_symmetry.space_group_name_H-M   'P 1'
#
loop_
_entity.id
_entity.type
_entity.pdbx_description
1 polymer ?
#
loop_
_entity_poly.entity_id
_entity_poly.type
_entity_poly.pdbx_seq_one_letter_code
_entity_poly.pdbx_strand_id
1 'polypeptide(L)'
;MANFTLEDVRQRTYKARDAWWTVLLVDPLASRLVRFTANRTRVTPNQLTVGALILGLAAGACFTAASWPWLLLGALLYHLSFTLDCMDGKVARLKGTGSVFGAWLDYIFDRVRVLACAIALMGGQYAATHNVAYVWTAVAVVFLDMLRYMDALEIYKVRSEMRATLRAARAEAEALEMAARRASGELPDTAEVGEDLRSAEGALRDDEADMENRVVGDDPAQRVLQQGFEQKFPWYARIRNALMAGRIRPHLISGIEFQMGVFIVAPVAAAIVPGAVIPVVVLSAIGMLAFELVIIYKFWLASRDYSRSLAKLNIKIEEYRRQVPAEQLQAMEATVGSAG
;
A
#
# COMPACT_ATOMS: atom_id res chain seq x y z
N MET A 1 -9.31 -29.75 -15.56
CA MET A 1 -9.17 -28.28 -15.48
C MET A 1 -9.79 -27.84 -14.17
N ALA A 2 -9.16 -26.93 -13.43
CA ALA A 2 -9.76 -26.39 -12.22
C ALA A 2 -11.07 -25.65 -12.59
N ASN A 3 -12.15 -25.91 -11.84
CA ASN A 3 -13.45 -25.28 -12.05
C ASN A 3 -13.63 -24.18 -11.02
N PHE A 4 -12.84 -23.11 -11.09
CA PHE A 4 -13.01 -21.97 -10.19
C PHE A 4 -14.32 -21.24 -10.54
N THR A 5 -15.17 -21.03 -9.54
CA THR A 5 -16.38 -20.20 -9.69
C THR A 5 -16.02 -18.71 -9.61
N LEU A 6 -16.92 -17.82 -10.03
CA LEU A 6 -16.70 -16.37 -9.85
C LEU A 6 -16.61 -16.00 -8.37
N GLU A 7 -17.28 -16.76 -7.50
CA GLU A 7 -17.27 -16.54 -6.06
C GLU A 7 -15.93 -16.95 -5.45
N ASP A 8 -15.34 -18.07 -5.89
CA ASP A 8 -13.97 -18.45 -5.51
C ASP A 8 -12.93 -17.42 -5.93
N VAL A 9 -13.04 -16.89 -7.15
CA VAL A 9 -12.14 -15.84 -7.64
C VAL A 9 -12.29 -14.59 -6.79
N ARG A 10 -13.51 -14.18 -6.45
CA ARG A 10 -13.74 -13.02 -5.58
C ARG A 10 -13.15 -13.25 -4.19
N GLN A 11 -13.53 -14.33 -3.51
CA GLN A 11 -13.09 -14.59 -2.14
C GLN A 11 -11.58 -14.78 -1.99
N ARG A 12 -10.90 -15.34 -3.00
CA ARG A 12 -9.46 -15.68 -2.92
C ARG A 12 -8.52 -14.68 -3.59
N THR A 13 -9.03 -13.77 -4.42
CA THR A 13 -8.16 -12.85 -5.17
C THR A 13 -8.41 -11.38 -4.88
N TYR A 14 -9.59 -11.03 -4.36
CA TYR A 14 -9.92 -9.66 -4.01
C TYR A 14 -9.21 -9.28 -2.71
N LYS A 15 -8.43 -8.20 -2.78
CA LYS A 15 -7.84 -7.55 -1.61
C LYS A 15 -8.96 -7.02 -0.71
N ALA A 16 -8.76 -7.06 0.60
CA ALA A 16 -9.73 -6.53 1.56
C ALA A 16 -9.88 -5.00 1.41
N ARG A 17 -8.83 -4.31 0.95
CA ARG A 17 -8.87 -2.89 0.58
C ARG A 17 -8.08 -2.64 -0.71
N ASP A 18 -8.61 -1.79 -1.59
CA ASP A 18 -7.93 -1.36 -2.82
C ASP A 18 -8.39 0.05 -3.24
N ALA A 19 -7.75 0.60 -4.27
CA ALA A 19 -8.12 1.83 -4.96
C ALA A 19 -9.59 1.77 -5.43
N TRP A 20 -10.33 2.85 -5.32
CA TRP A 20 -11.72 2.86 -5.82
C TRP A 20 -11.77 2.63 -7.33
N TRP A 21 -10.76 3.10 -8.06
CA TRP A 21 -10.64 2.84 -9.49
C TRP A 21 -10.51 1.35 -9.77
N THR A 22 -9.66 0.65 -9.00
CA THR A 22 -9.49 -0.80 -9.13
C THR A 22 -10.77 -1.53 -8.75
N VAL A 23 -11.41 -1.18 -7.62
CA VAL A 23 -12.62 -1.85 -7.15
C VAL A 23 -13.81 -1.67 -8.11
N LEU A 24 -14.02 -0.46 -8.63
CA LEU A 24 -15.21 -0.13 -9.42
C LEU A 24 -15.05 -0.45 -10.90
N LEU A 25 -13.87 -0.22 -11.48
CA LEU A 25 -13.66 -0.32 -12.93
C LEU A 25 -12.88 -1.57 -13.33
N VAL A 26 -11.88 -1.97 -12.53
CA VAL A 26 -10.97 -3.06 -12.90
C VAL A 26 -11.44 -4.41 -12.38
N ASP A 27 -11.79 -4.53 -11.11
CA ASP A 27 -12.19 -5.78 -10.44
C ASP A 27 -13.36 -6.50 -11.12
N PRO A 28 -14.42 -5.81 -11.62
CA PRO A 28 -15.51 -6.47 -12.35
C PRO A 28 -15.08 -7.05 -13.70
N LEU A 29 -14.09 -6.44 -14.37
CA LEU A 29 -13.53 -6.93 -15.63
C LEU A 29 -12.50 -8.04 -15.36
N ALA A 30 -11.53 -7.75 -14.50
CA ALA A 30 -10.45 -8.64 -14.12
C ALA A 30 -10.98 -9.96 -13.55
N SER A 31 -12.00 -9.97 -12.67
CA SER A 31 -12.55 -11.23 -12.13
C SER A 31 -13.13 -12.16 -13.19
N ARG A 32 -13.81 -11.61 -14.21
CA ARG A 32 -14.36 -12.38 -15.33
C ARG A 32 -13.24 -12.94 -16.21
N LEU A 33 -12.24 -12.10 -16.49
CA LEU A 33 -11.07 -12.50 -17.28
C LEU A 33 -10.22 -13.53 -16.53
N VAL A 34 -9.98 -13.36 -15.23
CA VAL A 34 -9.25 -14.32 -14.37
C VAL A 34 -9.96 -15.66 -14.32
N ARG A 35 -11.29 -15.69 -14.18
CA ARG A 35 -12.04 -16.95 -14.27
C ARG A 35 -11.81 -17.64 -15.61
N PHE A 36 -11.88 -16.89 -16.71
CA PHE A 36 -11.66 -17.44 -18.03
C PHE A 36 -10.23 -17.96 -18.18
N THR A 37 -9.21 -17.16 -17.87
CA THR A 37 -7.80 -17.54 -18.01
C THR A 37 -7.43 -18.68 -17.06
N ALA A 38 -7.88 -18.66 -15.81
CA ALA A 38 -7.58 -19.70 -14.83
C ALA A 38 -8.20 -21.06 -15.18
N ASN A 39 -9.43 -21.07 -15.71
CA ASN A 39 -10.14 -22.31 -16.01
C ASN A 39 -9.83 -22.84 -17.43
N ARG A 40 -9.65 -21.96 -18.42
CA ARG A 40 -9.55 -22.33 -19.84
C ARG A 40 -8.11 -22.32 -20.37
N THR A 41 -7.17 -21.70 -19.67
CA THR A 41 -5.81 -21.49 -20.20
C THR A 41 -4.71 -21.90 -19.22
N ARG A 42 -3.54 -22.27 -19.76
CA ARG A 42 -2.32 -22.55 -18.97
C ARG A 42 -1.42 -21.31 -18.84
N VAL A 43 -1.97 -20.12 -19.07
CA VAL A 43 -1.21 -18.86 -19.00
C VAL A 43 -0.63 -18.67 -17.60
N THR A 44 0.66 -18.33 -17.55
CA THR A 44 1.39 -18.05 -16.30
C THR A 44 1.24 -16.58 -15.89
N PRO A 45 1.38 -16.24 -14.59
CA PRO A 45 1.37 -14.85 -14.14
C PRO A 45 2.37 -13.97 -14.91
N ASN A 46 3.62 -14.44 -15.07
CA ASN A 46 4.65 -13.68 -15.77
C ASN A 46 4.31 -13.39 -17.25
N GLN A 47 3.56 -14.26 -17.92
CA GLN A 47 3.08 -13.99 -19.29
C GLN A 47 2.03 -12.87 -19.31
N LEU A 48 1.18 -12.80 -18.28
CA LEU A 48 0.23 -11.70 -18.13
C LEU A 48 0.97 -10.38 -17.86
N THR A 49 1.99 -10.39 -17.00
CA THR A 49 2.85 -9.22 -16.74
C THR A 49 3.52 -8.70 -18.01
N VAL A 50 4.11 -9.59 -18.82
CA VAL A 50 4.70 -9.22 -20.11
C VAL A 50 3.63 -8.68 -21.08
N GLY A 51 2.45 -9.30 -21.12
CA GLY A 51 1.32 -8.84 -21.92
C GLY A 51 0.85 -7.44 -21.50
N ALA A 52 0.81 -7.16 -20.20
CA ALA A 52 0.50 -5.86 -19.64
C ALA A 52 1.52 -4.81 -20.11
N LEU A 53 2.82 -5.12 -20.06
CA LEU A 53 3.87 -4.22 -20.56
C LEU A 53 3.70 -3.92 -22.06
N ILE A 54 3.48 -4.95 -22.89
CA ILE A 54 3.29 -4.77 -24.34
C ILE A 54 2.12 -3.85 -24.64
N LEU A 55 0.98 -4.05 -23.97
CA LEU A 55 -0.18 -3.15 -24.12
C LEU A 55 0.12 -1.74 -23.61
N GLY A 56 0.90 -1.61 -22.55
CA GLY A 56 1.35 -0.31 -22.02
C GLY A 56 2.24 0.44 -23.02
N LEU A 57 3.18 -0.24 -23.66
CA LEU A 57 4.02 0.36 -24.70
C LEU A 57 3.21 0.70 -25.96
N ALA A 58 2.23 -0.13 -26.32
CA ALA A 58 1.29 0.17 -27.41
C ALA A 58 0.44 1.41 -27.10
N ALA A 59 0.01 1.59 -25.85
CA ALA A 59 -0.65 2.81 -25.39
C ALA A 59 0.27 4.03 -25.53
N GLY A 60 1.54 3.91 -25.10
CA GLY A 60 2.57 4.92 -25.30
C GLY A 60 2.73 5.29 -26.78
N ALA A 61 2.84 4.30 -27.66
CA ALA A 61 2.93 4.53 -29.11
C ALA A 61 1.71 5.25 -29.69
N CYS A 62 0.50 5.03 -29.15
CA CYS A 62 -0.68 5.80 -29.54
C CYS A 62 -0.57 7.25 -29.05
N PHE A 63 -0.08 7.47 -27.83
CA PHE A 63 0.03 8.80 -27.26
C PHE A 63 1.00 9.73 -28.01
N THR A 64 2.03 9.19 -28.69
CA THR A 64 2.96 10.01 -29.49
C THR A 64 2.28 10.71 -30.67
N ALA A 65 1.21 10.13 -31.22
CA ALA A 65 0.48 10.70 -32.35
C ALA A 65 -0.33 11.96 -31.99
N ALA A 66 -0.55 12.22 -30.69
CA ALA A 66 -1.15 13.43 -30.11
C ALA A 66 -2.59 13.82 -30.56
N SER A 67 -3.14 13.19 -31.59
CA SER A 67 -4.49 13.46 -32.08
C SER A 67 -5.56 12.74 -31.25
N TRP A 68 -6.78 13.29 -31.23
CA TRP A 68 -7.87 12.82 -30.38
C TRP A 68 -8.20 11.30 -30.51
N PRO A 69 -8.21 10.65 -31.70
CA PRO A 69 -8.53 9.21 -31.78
C PRO A 69 -7.42 8.37 -31.12
N TRP A 70 -6.16 8.75 -31.34
CA TRP A 70 -5.01 8.07 -30.78
C TRP A 70 -4.88 8.29 -29.26
N LEU A 71 -5.29 9.45 -28.75
CA LEU A 71 -5.39 9.69 -27.31
C LEU A 71 -6.43 8.79 -26.63
N LEU A 72 -7.62 8.63 -27.25
CA LEU A 72 -8.65 7.74 -26.74
C LEU A 72 -8.23 6.27 -26.82
N LEU A 73 -7.61 5.85 -27.93
CA LEU A 73 -7.11 4.50 -28.09
C LEU A 73 -5.98 4.20 -27.09
N GLY A 74 -5.06 5.15 -26.89
CA GLY A 74 -4.00 5.04 -25.89
C GLY A 74 -4.56 4.90 -24.47
N ALA A 75 -5.56 5.71 -24.10
CA ALA A 75 -6.23 5.62 -22.80
C ALA A 75 -6.90 4.25 -22.59
N LEU A 76 -7.58 3.73 -23.62
CA LEU A 76 -8.20 2.41 -23.59
C LEU A 76 -7.16 1.29 -23.44
N LEU A 77 -6.07 1.34 -24.22
CA LEU A 77 -4.98 0.37 -24.16
C LEU A 77 -4.27 0.41 -22.80
N TYR A 78 -4.07 1.60 -22.24
CA TYR A 78 -3.49 1.77 -20.92
C TYR A 78 -4.40 1.16 -19.83
N HIS A 79 -5.71 1.39 -19.93
CA HIS A 79 -6.67 0.77 -19.01
C HIS A 79 -6.66 -0.77 -19.10
N LEU A 80 -6.57 -1.32 -20.32
CA LEU A 80 -6.47 -2.76 -20.53
C LEU A 80 -5.15 -3.33 -20.01
N SER A 81 -4.03 -2.62 -20.23
CA SER A 81 -2.72 -2.94 -19.67
C SER A 81 -2.79 -3.04 -18.14
N PHE A 82 -3.33 -2.01 -17.48
CA PHE A 82 -3.51 -1.99 -16.03
C PHE A 82 -4.44 -3.10 -15.53
N THR A 83 -5.44 -3.46 -16.32
CA THR A 83 -6.32 -4.59 -16.01
C THR A 83 -5.55 -5.91 -16.03
N LEU A 84 -4.69 -6.15 -17.04
CA LEU A 84 -3.85 -7.35 -17.11
C LEU A 84 -2.83 -7.43 -15.97
N ASP A 85 -2.23 -6.31 -15.61
CA ASP A 85 -1.38 -6.13 -14.42
C ASP A 85 -2.11 -6.64 -13.18
N CYS A 86 -3.31 -6.12 -12.93
CA CYS A 86 -4.13 -6.55 -11.80
C CYS A 86 -4.55 -8.02 -11.87
N MET A 87 -4.56 -8.63 -13.06
CA MET A 87 -4.91 -10.04 -13.24
C MET A 87 -3.75 -10.97 -12.86
N ASP A 88 -2.50 -10.60 -13.07
CA ASP A 88 -1.37 -11.50 -12.83
C ASP A 88 -1.27 -11.91 -11.35
N GLY A 89 -1.43 -10.97 -10.43
CA GLY A 89 -1.39 -11.18 -8.99
C GLY A 89 -2.63 -11.93 -8.51
N LYS A 90 -3.79 -11.67 -9.15
CA LYS A 90 -5.02 -12.44 -8.89
C LYS A 90 -4.86 -13.90 -9.32
N VAL A 91 -4.27 -14.17 -10.49
CA VAL A 91 -3.99 -15.53 -10.97
C VAL A 91 -2.93 -16.22 -10.11
N ALA A 92 -1.87 -15.51 -9.73
CA ALA A 92 -0.81 -16.03 -8.86
C ALA A 92 -1.35 -16.47 -7.50
N ARG A 93 -2.22 -15.65 -6.86
CA ARG A 93 -2.91 -16.01 -5.62
C ARG A 93 -3.85 -17.20 -5.80
N LEU A 94 -4.65 -17.21 -6.87
CA LEU A 94 -5.65 -18.26 -7.11
C LEU A 94 -5.02 -19.63 -7.38
N LYS A 95 -3.93 -19.67 -8.17
CA LYS A 95 -3.24 -20.91 -8.55
C LYS A 95 -2.14 -21.32 -7.57
N GLY A 96 -1.78 -20.46 -6.60
CA GLY A 96 -0.63 -20.67 -5.72
C GLY A 96 0.72 -20.65 -6.45
N THR A 97 0.78 -20.08 -7.66
CA THR A 97 2.00 -20.02 -8.50
C THR A 97 2.72 -18.68 -8.39
N GLY A 98 2.57 -17.99 -7.26
CA GLY A 98 3.29 -16.75 -6.98
C GLY A 98 4.79 -17.01 -6.80
N SER A 99 5.64 -16.10 -7.28
CA SER A 99 7.08 -16.17 -7.10
C SER A 99 7.65 -14.81 -6.74
N VAL A 100 8.76 -14.78 -6.00
CA VAL A 100 9.47 -13.54 -5.65
C VAL A 100 9.94 -12.80 -6.90
N PHE A 101 10.45 -13.56 -7.89
CA PHE A 101 10.84 -12.98 -9.17
C PHE A 101 9.66 -12.39 -9.93
N GLY A 102 8.50 -13.05 -9.93
CA GLY A 102 7.29 -12.53 -10.57
C GLY A 102 6.81 -11.22 -9.93
N ALA A 103 6.84 -11.12 -8.60
CA ALA A 103 6.50 -9.89 -7.90
C ALA A 103 7.48 -8.74 -8.22
N TRP A 104 8.78 -9.04 -8.31
CA TRP A 104 9.78 -8.06 -8.74
C TRP A 104 9.60 -7.65 -10.22
N LEU A 105 9.27 -8.60 -11.10
CA LEU A 105 9.06 -8.35 -12.52
C LEU A 105 7.85 -7.43 -12.76
N ASP A 106 6.72 -7.74 -12.10
CA ASP A 106 5.51 -6.91 -12.10
C ASP A 106 5.83 -5.48 -11.66
N TYR A 107 6.54 -5.36 -10.54
CA TYR A 107 7.02 -4.08 -10.05
C TYR A 107 7.83 -3.28 -11.10
N ILE A 108 8.87 -3.88 -11.70
CA ILE A 108 9.70 -3.18 -12.70
C ILE A 108 8.91 -2.82 -13.94
N PHE A 109 8.04 -3.70 -14.42
CA PHE A 109 7.29 -3.50 -15.65
C PHE A 109 6.23 -2.41 -15.50
N ASP A 110 5.60 -2.28 -14.34
CA ASP A 110 4.74 -1.15 -14.04
C ASP A 110 5.52 0.18 -14.12
N ARG A 111 6.72 0.25 -13.53
CA ARG A 111 7.57 1.47 -13.59
C ARG A 111 7.96 1.83 -15.03
N VAL A 112 8.37 0.83 -15.82
CA VAL A 112 8.72 1.02 -17.24
C VAL A 112 7.50 1.50 -18.02
N ARG A 113 6.33 0.91 -17.79
CA ARG A 113 5.07 1.33 -18.42
C ARG A 113 4.74 2.79 -18.11
N VAL A 114 4.77 3.18 -16.84
CA VAL A 114 4.46 4.55 -16.39
C VAL A 114 5.44 5.56 -17.00
N LEU A 115 6.74 5.27 -16.94
CA LEU A 115 7.77 6.14 -17.51
C LEU A 115 7.61 6.30 -19.03
N ALA A 116 7.44 5.19 -19.75
CA ALA A 116 7.27 5.19 -21.19
C ALA A 116 6.02 5.96 -21.61
N CYS A 117 4.88 5.77 -20.92
CA CYS A 117 3.64 6.48 -21.21
C CYS A 117 3.74 7.97 -20.86
N ALA A 118 4.41 8.35 -19.78
CA ALA A 118 4.62 9.75 -19.40
C ALA A 118 5.41 10.49 -20.48
N ILE A 119 6.54 9.92 -20.90
CA ILE A 119 7.38 10.48 -21.95
C ILE A 119 6.62 10.53 -23.27
N ALA A 120 5.91 9.46 -23.65
CA ALA A 120 5.22 9.39 -24.92
C ALA A 120 4.03 10.35 -25.02
N LEU A 121 3.22 10.47 -23.96
CA LEU A 121 2.08 11.38 -23.91
C LEU A 121 2.53 12.83 -23.96
N MET A 122 3.45 13.22 -23.08
CA MET A 122 3.90 14.60 -23.01
C MET A 122 4.78 14.96 -24.20
N GLY A 123 5.63 14.04 -24.64
CA GLY A 123 6.47 14.22 -25.83
C GLY A 123 5.65 14.33 -27.11
N GLY A 124 4.59 13.52 -27.27
CA GLY A 124 3.65 13.63 -28.37
C GLY A 124 2.93 14.99 -28.39
N GLN A 125 2.40 15.42 -27.23
CA GLN A 125 1.77 16.73 -27.11
C GLN A 125 2.75 17.89 -27.35
N TYR A 126 4.00 17.78 -26.89
CA TYR A 126 5.05 18.75 -27.19
C TYR A 126 5.36 18.82 -28.68
N ALA A 127 5.51 17.67 -29.35
CA ALA A 127 5.78 17.62 -30.79
C ALA A 127 4.65 18.27 -31.62
N ALA A 128 3.40 18.14 -31.17
CA ALA A 128 2.25 18.72 -31.85
C ALA A 128 2.04 20.23 -31.56
N THR A 129 2.41 20.70 -30.36
CA THR A 129 2.07 22.07 -29.88
C THR A 129 3.27 22.99 -29.74
N HIS A 130 4.49 22.45 -29.72
CA HIS A 130 5.75 23.12 -29.35
C HIS A 130 5.73 23.81 -27.97
N ASN A 131 4.77 23.45 -27.10
CA ASN A 131 4.66 24.05 -25.78
C ASN A 131 5.55 23.32 -24.77
N VAL A 132 6.60 24.00 -24.32
CA VAL A 132 7.59 23.49 -23.34
C VAL A 132 6.95 23.08 -22.01
N ALA A 133 5.75 23.58 -21.68
CA ALA A 133 5.03 23.17 -20.48
C ALA A 133 4.78 21.65 -20.42
N TYR A 134 4.61 20.98 -21.56
CA TYR A 134 4.47 19.51 -21.60
C TYR A 134 5.74 18.78 -21.12
N VAL A 135 6.92 19.30 -21.45
CA VAL A 135 8.20 18.71 -21.00
C VAL A 135 8.31 18.80 -19.48
N TRP A 136 8.02 19.98 -18.92
CA TRP A 136 7.99 20.16 -17.46
C TRP A 136 6.93 19.31 -16.79
N THR A 137 5.77 19.14 -17.42
CA THR A 137 4.71 18.25 -16.94
C THR A 137 5.17 16.78 -16.92
N ALA A 138 5.93 16.33 -17.93
CA ALA A 138 6.51 14.98 -17.94
C ALA A 138 7.46 14.77 -16.76
N VAL A 139 8.37 15.72 -16.54
CA VAL A 139 9.31 15.69 -15.41
C VAL A 139 8.56 15.67 -14.08
N ALA A 140 7.54 16.52 -13.93
CA ALA A 140 6.72 16.56 -12.72
C ALA A 140 5.98 15.25 -12.48
N VAL A 141 5.38 14.63 -13.50
CA VAL A 141 4.69 13.33 -13.37
C VAL A 141 5.64 12.23 -12.90
N VAL A 142 6.81 12.11 -13.54
CA VAL A 142 7.81 11.09 -13.18
C VAL A 142 8.35 11.34 -11.77
N PHE A 143 8.65 12.60 -11.43
CA PHE A 143 9.12 12.97 -10.11
C PHE A 143 8.09 12.65 -9.03
N LEU A 144 6.82 13.01 -9.24
CA LEU A 144 5.73 12.76 -8.29
C LEU A 144 5.44 11.28 -8.10
N ASP A 145 5.44 10.48 -9.17
CA ASP A 145 5.27 9.02 -9.04
C ASP A 145 6.46 8.38 -8.30
N MET A 146 7.68 8.88 -8.51
CA MET A 146 8.87 8.43 -7.77
C MET A 146 8.83 8.84 -6.30
N LEU A 147 8.48 10.10 -6.00
CA LEU A 147 8.39 10.63 -4.63
C LEU A 147 7.39 9.82 -3.80
N ARG A 148 6.17 9.67 -4.30
CA ARG A 148 5.13 8.85 -3.65
C ARG A 148 5.62 7.43 -3.39
N TYR A 149 6.31 6.83 -4.35
CA TYR A 149 6.81 5.48 -4.20
C TYR A 149 7.87 5.37 -3.11
N MET A 150 8.84 6.28 -3.13
CA MET A 150 9.92 6.32 -2.14
C MET A 150 9.38 6.59 -0.73
N ASP A 151 8.44 7.51 -0.59
CA ASP A 151 7.78 7.81 0.68
C ASP A 151 7.04 6.58 1.22
N ALA A 152 6.30 5.86 0.37
CA ALA A 152 5.61 4.63 0.78
C ALA A 152 6.58 3.53 1.27
N LEU A 153 7.71 3.33 0.58
CA LEU A 153 8.74 2.37 0.99
C LEU A 153 9.39 2.75 2.32
N GLU A 154 9.79 4.01 2.48
CA GLU A 154 10.46 4.47 3.69
C GLU A 154 9.52 4.45 4.90
N ILE A 155 8.27 4.88 4.74
CA ILE A 155 7.26 4.77 5.80
C ILE A 155 7.08 3.31 6.21
N TYR A 156 7.00 2.39 5.25
CA TYR A 156 6.88 0.96 5.53
C TYR A 156 8.08 0.44 6.33
N LYS A 157 9.30 0.79 5.90
CA LYS A 157 10.54 0.37 6.55
C LYS A 157 10.64 0.92 7.98
N VAL A 158 10.44 2.21 8.16
CA VAL A 158 10.52 2.85 9.49
C VAL A 158 9.46 2.31 10.43
N ARG A 159 8.22 2.07 9.95
CA ARG A 159 7.18 1.41 10.76
C ARG A 159 7.55 -0.02 11.14
N SER A 160 8.21 -0.76 10.25
CA SER A 160 8.70 -2.12 10.56
C SER A 160 9.74 -2.09 11.67
N GLU A 161 10.71 -1.17 11.58
CA GLU A 161 11.76 -1.00 12.59
C GLU A 161 11.18 -0.56 13.95
N MET A 162 10.32 0.45 13.97
CA MET A 162 9.63 0.90 15.20
C MET A 162 8.88 -0.24 15.88
N ARG A 163 8.19 -1.09 15.11
CA ARG A 163 7.49 -2.28 15.64
C ARG A 163 8.46 -3.30 16.24
N ALA A 164 9.58 -3.56 15.58
CA ALA A 164 10.59 -4.49 16.08
C ALA A 164 11.19 -4.00 17.41
N THR A 165 11.56 -2.72 17.49
CA THR A 165 12.11 -2.11 18.71
C THR A 165 11.13 -2.15 19.88
N LEU A 166 9.86 -1.82 19.64
CA LEU A 166 8.83 -1.85 20.68
C LEU A 166 8.60 -3.26 21.24
N ARG A 167 8.57 -4.27 20.36
CA ARG A 167 8.43 -5.68 20.75
C ARG A 167 9.63 -6.16 21.57
N ALA A 168 10.85 -5.77 21.19
CA ALA A 168 12.05 -6.13 21.92
C ALA A 168 12.06 -5.49 23.33
N ALA A 169 11.79 -4.19 23.43
CA ALA A 169 11.71 -3.50 24.72
C ALA A 169 10.61 -4.09 25.63
N ARG A 170 9.49 -4.51 25.05
CA ARG A 170 8.43 -5.20 25.80
C ARG A 170 8.88 -6.55 26.34
N ALA A 171 9.50 -7.39 25.51
CA ALA A 171 9.98 -8.70 25.92
C ALA A 171 11.00 -8.58 27.06
N GLU A 172 11.86 -7.55 27.01
CA GLU A 172 12.79 -7.23 28.10
C GLU A 172 12.04 -6.81 29.38
N ALA A 173 11.07 -5.90 29.28
CA ALA A 173 10.28 -5.45 30.42
C ALA A 173 9.52 -6.61 31.09
N GLU A 174 8.85 -7.48 30.32
CA GLU A 174 8.13 -8.64 30.83
C GLU A 174 9.07 -9.67 31.49
N ALA A 175 10.26 -9.87 30.92
CA ALA A 175 11.27 -10.76 31.50
C ALA A 175 11.78 -10.23 32.85
N LEU A 176 12.08 -8.94 32.92
CA LEU A 176 12.53 -8.28 34.15
C LEU A 176 11.43 -8.20 35.21
N GLU A 177 10.18 -7.93 34.81
CA GLU A 177 9.03 -7.96 35.72
C GLU A 177 8.86 -9.35 36.34
N MET A 178 8.92 -10.42 35.54
CA MET A 178 8.84 -11.79 36.05
C MET A 178 10.02 -12.12 36.98
N ALA A 179 11.23 -11.64 36.68
CA ALA A 179 12.40 -11.83 37.55
C ALA A 179 12.24 -11.08 38.88
N ALA A 180 11.78 -9.83 38.85
CA ALA A 180 11.53 -9.01 40.02
C ALA A 180 10.44 -9.62 40.91
N ARG A 181 9.33 -10.09 40.32
CA ARG A 181 8.25 -10.78 41.05
C ARG A 181 8.69 -12.11 41.66
N ARG A 182 9.55 -12.88 40.98
CA ARG A 182 10.16 -14.09 41.55
C ARG A 182 11.05 -13.77 42.75
N ALA A 183 11.76 -12.64 42.72
CA ALA A 183 12.59 -12.19 43.82
C ALA A 183 11.76 -11.67 45.01
N SER A 184 10.59 -11.06 44.76
CA SER A 184 9.68 -10.56 45.81
C SER A 184 8.73 -11.63 46.40
N GLY A 185 8.54 -12.77 45.73
CA GLY A 185 7.71 -13.88 46.20
C GLY A 185 6.21 -13.74 45.89
N GLU A 186 5.82 -12.86 44.96
CA GLU A 186 4.42 -12.64 44.56
C GLU A 186 3.95 -13.63 43.46
N LEU A 187 2.73 -14.19 43.61
CA LEU A 187 2.10 -15.11 42.64
C LEU A 187 1.51 -14.36 41.43
N PRO A 188 1.40 -15.03 40.25
CA PRO A 188 1.06 -14.36 39.00
C PRO A 188 -0.45 -14.09 38.94
N ASP A 189 -0.84 -12.82 39.07
CA ASP A 189 -2.09 -12.35 38.48
C ASP A 189 -1.82 -11.14 37.56
N THR A 190 -2.67 -11.04 36.55
CA THR A 190 -2.53 -10.33 35.26
C THR A 190 -1.54 -9.14 35.22
N ALA A 191 -0.56 -9.21 34.31
CA ALA A 191 0.50 -8.22 34.15
C ALA A 191 -0.04 -6.81 33.83
N GLU A 192 0.23 -5.83 34.71
CA GLU A 192 -0.08 -4.41 34.51
C GLU A 192 0.56 -3.82 33.24
N VAL A 193 1.65 -4.45 32.76
CA VAL A 193 2.31 -4.10 31.48
C VAL A 193 1.38 -4.36 30.28
N GLY A 194 0.37 -5.23 30.40
CA GLY A 194 -0.48 -5.64 29.29
C GLY A 194 -1.55 -4.63 28.85
N GLU A 195 -2.06 -3.75 29.72
CA GLU A 195 -3.21 -2.87 29.42
C GLU A 195 -2.82 -1.57 28.71
N ASP A 196 -1.82 -0.83 29.22
CA ASP A 196 -1.38 0.46 28.66
C ASP A 196 -0.81 0.34 27.22
N LEU A 197 -0.40 -0.87 26.82
CA LEU A 197 0.29 -1.15 25.56
C LEU A 197 -0.61 -1.51 24.38
N ARG A 198 -1.83 -2.03 24.59
CA ARG A 198 -2.77 -2.33 23.49
C ARG A 198 -3.09 -1.08 22.66
N SER A 199 -3.06 0.09 23.29
CA SER A 199 -3.29 1.38 22.62
C SER A 199 -2.10 1.83 21.75
N ALA A 200 -0.85 1.52 22.12
CA ALA A 200 0.34 1.96 21.40
C ALA A 200 0.65 1.07 20.18
N GLU A 201 0.52 -0.25 20.32
CA GLU A 201 0.62 -1.19 19.20
C GLU A 201 -0.51 -1.00 18.18
N GLY A 202 -1.73 -0.68 18.64
CA GLY A 202 -2.84 -0.29 17.76
C GLY A 202 -2.56 0.98 16.95
N ALA A 203 -1.85 1.96 17.52
CA ALA A 203 -1.48 3.19 16.83
C ALA A 203 -0.36 3.01 15.78
N LEU A 204 0.50 2.00 15.97
CA LEU A 204 1.59 1.63 15.05
C LEU A 204 1.23 0.50 14.08
N ARG A 205 0.12 -0.19 14.32
CA ARG A 205 -0.51 -1.06 13.33
C ARG A 205 -1.00 -0.18 12.20
N ASP A 206 -0.37 -0.34 11.06
CA ASP A 206 -0.94 0.10 9.80
C ASP A 206 -1.99 -0.93 9.37
N ASP A 207 -3.10 -0.99 10.11
CA ASP A 207 -4.27 -1.80 9.76
C ASP A 207 -4.79 -1.44 8.36
N GLU A 208 -4.33 -0.37 7.70
CA GLU A 208 -4.60 -0.06 6.29
C GLU A 208 -3.67 -0.81 5.34
N ALA A 209 -2.34 -0.70 5.50
CA ALA A 209 -1.39 -1.46 4.67
C ALA A 209 -1.45 -2.98 4.90
N ASP A 210 -1.65 -3.44 6.14
CA ASP A 210 -1.82 -4.86 6.46
C ASP A 210 -3.14 -5.41 5.86
N MET A 211 -4.17 -4.58 5.68
CA MET A 211 -5.44 -4.95 5.02
C MET A 211 -5.38 -4.86 3.48
N GLU A 212 -4.44 -4.12 2.88
CA GLU A 212 -4.22 -4.14 1.42
C GLU A 212 -3.57 -5.45 0.94
N ASN A 213 -2.93 -6.21 1.85
CA ASN A 213 -2.38 -7.53 1.58
C ASN A 213 -3.30 -8.70 2.01
N ARG A 214 -4.25 -8.46 2.92
CA ARG A 214 -5.27 -9.45 3.30
C ARG A 214 -6.29 -9.66 2.19
N VAL A 215 -6.70 -10.91 2.00
CA VAL A 215 -7.74 -11.27 1.04
C VAL A 215 -9.09 -11.30 1.77
N VAL A 216 -10.21 -11.06 1.07
CA VAL A 216 -11.56 -11.05 1.65
C VAL A 216 -11.89 -12.34 2.44
N GLY A 217 -11.25 -13.47 2.14
CA GLY A 217 -11.39 -14.74 2.87
C GLY A 217 -10.57 -14.88 4.16
N ASP A 218 -9.71 -13.92 4.52
CA ASP A 218 -8.95 -13.96 5.78
C ASP A 218 -9.86 -13.58 6.97
N ASP A 219 -9.73 -14.32 8.08
CA ASP A 219 -10.59 -14.30 9.28
C ASP A 219 -10.90 -12.86 9.80
N PRO A 220 -12.15 -12.49 10.15
CA PRO A 220 -12.55 -11.10 10.43
C PRO A 220 -12.10 -10.57 11.80
N ALA A 221 -11.35 -11.35 12.57
CA ALA A 221 -11.08 -11.08 13.97
C ALA A 221 -9.83 -10.19 14.15
N GLN A 222 -9.92 -8.90 13.81
CA GLN A 222 -9.12 -7.84 14.45
C GLN A 222 -9.58 -6.46 13.99
N ARG A 223 -10.57 -5.90 14.68
CA ARG A 223 -10.79 -4.45 14.71
C ARG A 223 -10.06 -3.91 15.93
N VAL A 224 -8.90 -3.26 15.75
CA VAL A 224 -8.22 -2.60 16.86
C VAL A 224 -7.79 -1.18 16.50
N LEU A 225 -8.67 -0.24 16.89
CA LEU A 225 -8.36 0.98 17.62
C LEU A 225 -7.35 1.97 17.02
N GLN A 226 -7.84 2.82 16.11
CA GLN A 226 -7.25 4.13 15.84
C GLN A 226 -7.97 5.21 16.68
N GLN A 227 -7.97 5.05 18.01
CA GLN A 227 -8.75 5.90 18.93
C GLN A 227 -8.36 7.40 18.88
N GLY A 228 -7.08 7.72 18.67
CA GLY A 228 -6.60 9.12 18.70
C GLY A 228 -7.07 9.98 17.52
N PHE A 229 -7.22 9.40 16.32
CA PHE A 229 -7.74 10.12 15.15
C PHE A 229 -9.27 10.18 15.15
N GLU A 230 -9.92 9.10 15.59
CA GLU A 230 -11.39 9.00 15.68
C GLU A 230 -11.99 9.98 16.70
N GLN A 231 -11.29 10.24 17.82
CA GLN A 231 -11.73 11.24 18.79
C GLN A 231 -11.73 12.67 18.23
N LYS A 232 -10.83 12.97 17.28
CA LYS A 232 -10.67 14.32 16.71
C LYS A 232 -11.59 14.57 15.51
N PHE A 233 -12.00 13.52 14.79
CA PHE A 233 -12.82 13.61 13.56
C PHE A 233 -13.93 12.54 13.48
N PRO A 234 -15.03 12.67 14.26
CA PRO A 234 -16.09 11.66 14.30
C PRO A 234 -16.89 11.54 12.99
N TRP A 235 -16.95 12.60 12.17
CA TRP A 235 -17.59 12.57 10.86
C TRP A 235 -16.78 11.74 9.84
N TYR A 236 -15.45 11.75 9.94
CA TYR A 236 -14.56 10.96 9.10
C TYR A 236 -14.78 9.46 9.33
N ALA A 237 -15.05 9.04 10.56
CA ALA A 237 -15.35 7.65 10.87
C ALA A 237 -16.58 7.12 10.10
N ARG A 238 -17.62 7.94 9.90
CA ARG A 238 -18.81 7.55 9.13
C ARG A 238 -18.51 7.35 7.65
N ILE A 239 -17.81 8.30 7.04
CA ILE A 239 -17.41 8.24 5.62
C ILE A 239 -16.46 7.06 5.40
N ARG A 240 -15.47 6.90 6.29
CA ARG A 240 -14.53 5.78 6.28
C ARG A 240 -15.27 4.45 6.35
N ASN A 241 -16.23 4.29 7.26
CA ASN A 241 -16.97 3.04 7.42
C ASN A 241 -17.83 2.74 6.18
N ALA A 242 -18.41 3.76 5.52
CA ALA A 242 -19.14 3.60 4.27
C ALA A 242 -18.23 3.17 3.10
N LEU A 243 -17.04 3.79 2.97
CA LEU A 243 -16.03 3.39 1.98
C LEU A 243 -15.50 1.97 2.25
N MET A 244 -15.27 1.63 3.52
CA MET A 244 -14.84 0.31 3.95
C MET A 244 -15.87 -0.78 3.66
N ALA A 245 -17.16 -0.48 3.73
CA ALA A 245 -18.22 -1.41 3.31
C ALA A 245 -18.12 -1.75 1.80
N GLY A 246 -17.56 -0.84 1.00
CA GLY A 246 -17.31 -1.03 -0.42
C GLY A 246 -15.90 -1.56 -0.79
N ARG A 247 -15.07 -1.99 0.18
CA ARG A 247 -13.63 -2.34 -0.03
C ARG A 247 -12.75 -1.18 -0.52
N ILE A 248 -13.26 0.05 -0.47
CA ILE A 248 -12.54 1.24 -0.92
C ILE A 248 -11.69 1.76 0.24
N ARG A 249 -10.40 1.96 -0.01
CA ARG A 249 -9.50 2.61 0.95
C ARG A 249 -9.88 4.09 1.16
N PRO A 250 -9.71 4.64 2.37
CA PRO A 250 -10.10 6.02 2.65
C PRO A 250 -9.17 7.09 2.07
N HIS A 251 -7.97 6.71 1.60
CA HIS A 251 -7.12 7.57 0.77
C HIS A 251 -7.58 7.50 -0.70
N LEU A 252 -8.47 8.43 -1.06
CA LEU A 252 -9.21 8.40 -2.32
C LEU A 252 -8.38 8.81 -3.55
N ILE A 253 -7.27 9.52 -3.37
CA ILE A 253 -6.37 9.87 -4.46
C ILE A 253 -4.96 9.47 -4.03
N SER A 254 -4.52 8.30 -4.47
CA SER A 254 -3.17 7.80 -4.27
C SER A 254 -2.51 7.63 -5.64
N GLY A 255 -1.48 6.78 -5.74
CA GLY A 255 -0.70 6.58 -6.95
C GLY A 255 -1.51 6.06 -8.13
N ILE A 256 -2.42 5.11 -7.88
CA ILE A 256 -3.24 4.53 -8.95
C ILE A 256 -4.16 5.60 -9.53
N GLU A 257 -4.89 6.35 -8.70
CA GLU A 257 -5.78 7.40 -9.18
C GLU A 257 -5.03 8.52 -9.89
N PHE A 258 -3.84 8.88 -9.41
CA PHE A 258 -2.95 9.80 -10.10
C PHE A 258 -2.59 9.29 -11.50
N GLN A 259 -2.14 8.04 -11.63
CA GLN A 259 -1.83 7.43 -12.92
C GLN A 259 -3.04 7.39 -13.85
N MET A 260 -4.22 7.02 -13.36
CA MET A 260 -5.45 7.01 -14.15
C MET A 260 -5.85 8.44 -14.57
N GLY A 261 -5.65 9.42 -13.69
CA GLY A 261 -5.80 10.84 -13.99
C GLY A 261 -4.91 11.28 -15.16
N VAL A 262 -3.63 10.89 -15.14
CA VAL A 262 -2.63 11.26 -16.16
C VAL A 262 -2.82 10.50 -17.48
N PHE A 263 -3.08 9.20 -17.44
CA PHE A 263 -3.02 8.34 -18.64
C PHE A 263 -4.39 7.94 -19.20
N ILE A 264 -5.48 8.21 -18.48
CA ILE A 264 -6.84 7.93 -18.96
C ILE A 264 -7.65 9.23 -19.00
N VAL A 265 -7.82 9.87 -17.85
CA VAL A 265 -8.71 11.04 -17.74
C VAL A 265 -8.18 12.22 -18.54
N ALA A 266 -6.88 12.52 -18.47
CA ALA A 266 -6.27 13.62 -19.21
C ALA A 266 -6.34 13.44 -20.74
N PRO A 267 -5.97 12.28 -21.34
CA PRO A 267 -6.16 12.04 -22.78
C PRO A 267 -7.62 12.08 -23.22
N VAL A 268 -8.54 11.53 -22.43
CA VAL A 268 -9.99 11.58 -22.71
C VAL A 268 -10.51 13.00 -22.67
N ALA A 269 -10.13 13.78 -21.65
CA ALA A 269 -10.48 15.19 -21.55
C ALA A 269 -9.90 15.99 -22.72
N ALA A 270 -8.66 15.70 -23.11
CA ALA A 270 -7.98 16.36 -24.24
C ALA A 270 -8.61 16.04 -25.60
N ALA A 271 -9.27 14.88 -25.73
CA ALA A 271 -10.05 14.54 -26.92
C ALA A 271 -11.31 15.41 -27.07
N ILE A 272 -11.83 15.96 -25.97
CA ILE A 272 -13.00 16.84 -25.97
C ILE A 272 -12.58 18.32 -25.98
N VAL A 273 -11.59 18.67 -25.16
CA VAL A 273 -11.09 20.02 -24.95
C VAL A 273 -9.59 20.04 -25.22
N PRO A 274 -9.13 20.57 -26.37
CA PRO A 274 -7.71 20.67 -26.68
C PRO A 274 -6.93 21.38 -25.58
N GLY A 275 -5.78 20.81 -25.19
CA GLY A 275 -4.95 21.35 -24.10
C GLY A 275 -5.39 20.98 -22.68
N ALA A 276 -6.45 20.19 -22.50
CA ALA A 276 -6.90 19.75 -21.18
C ALA A 276 -5.94 18.79 -20.45
N VAL A 277 -4.92 18.25 -21.13
CA VAL A 277 -3.94 17.33 -20.52
C VAL A 277 -3.28 17.96 -19.28
N ILE A 278 -2.70 19.16 -19.41
CA ILE A 278 -1.94 19.79 -18.32
C ILE A 278 -2.86 20.12 -17.13
N PRO A 279 -4.02 20.80 -17.28
CA PRO A 279 -4.91 21.08 -16.17
C PRO A 279 -5.38 19.82 -15.42
N VAL A 280 -5.71 18.74 -16.13
CA VAL A 280 -6.16 17.49 -15.50
C VAL A 280 -5.02 16.81 -14.74
N VAL A 281 -3.81 16.83 -15.30
CA VAL A 281 -2.60 16.29 -14.64
C VAL A 281 -2.26 17.08 -13.39
N VAL A 282 -2.32 18.42 -13.46
CA VAL A 282 -2.10 19.30 -12.30
C VAL A 282 -3.14 19.05 -11.21
N LEU A 283 -4.42 18.93 -11.57
CA LEU A 283 -5.49 18.62 -10.62
C LEU A 283 -5.26 17.26 -9.95
N SER A 284 -4.87 16.25 -10.73
CA SER A 284 -4.55 14.90 -10.21
C SER A 284 -3.33 14.93 -9.28
N ALA A 285 -2.30 15.70 -9.62
CA ALA A 285 -1.10 15.89 -8.81
C ALA A 285 -1.40 16.58 -7.48
N ILE A 286 -2.22 17.64 -7.50
CA ILE A 286 -2.66 18.35 -6.27
C ILE A 286 -3.43 17.38 -5.36
N GLY A 287 -4.36 16.60 -5.93
CA GLY A 287 -5.10 15.61 -5.18
C GLY A 287 -4.19 14.57 -4.51
N MET A 288 -3.25 14.02 -5.27
CA MET A 288 -2.28 13.04 -4.76
C MET A 288 -1.41 13.63 -3.64
N LEU A 289 -0.82 14.81 -3.86
CA LEU A 289 0.02 15.48 -2.86
C LEU A 289 -0.75 15.79 -1.58
N ALA A 290 -2.02 16.22 -1.69
CA ALA A 290 -2.85 16.48 -0.52
C ALA A 290 -3.05 15.22 0.33
N PHE A 291 -3.28 14.05 -0.29
CA PHE A 291 -3.38 12.78 0.43
C PHE A 291 -2.04 12.29 0.97
N GLU A 292 -0.94 12.49 0.24
CA GLU A 292 0.41 12.14 0.71
C GLU A 292 0.75 12.94 1.98
N LEU A 293 0.44 14.24 2.02
CA LEU A 293 0.58 15.07 3.22
C LEU A 293 -0.24 14.55 4.40
N VAL A 294 -1.45 14.04 4.14
CA VAL A 294 -2.28 13.41 5.20
C VAL A 294 -1.63 12.13 5.71
N ILE A 295 -1.04 11.31 4.84
CA ILE A 295 -0.33 10.08 5.22
C ILE A 295 0.91 10.41 6.06
N ILE A 296 1.72 11.38 5.62
CA ILE A 296 2.89 11.87 6.35
C ILE A 296 2.48 12.44 7.72
N TYR A 297 1.40 13.22 7.77
CA TYR A 297 0.88 13.76 9.02
C TYR A 297 0.43 12.66 9.99
N LYS A 298 -0.29 11.64 9.50
CA LYS A 298 -0.65 10.48 10.31
C LYS A 298 0.58 9.72 10.80
N PHE A 299 1.59 9.54 9.95
CA PHE A 299 2.83 8.91 10.32
C PHE A 299 3.59 9.69 11.40
N TRP A 300 3.64 11.02 11.30
CA TRP A 300 4.23 11.88 12.33
C TRP A 300 3.49 11.79 13.68
N LEU A 301 2.16 11.70 13.68
CA LEU A 301 1.41 11.47 14.92
C LEU A 301 1.78 10.11 15.54
N ALA A 302 1.82 9.05 14.73
CA ALA A 302 2.20 7.71 15.17
C ALA A 302 3.64 7.66 15.72
N SER A 303 4.58 8.40 15.13
CA SER A 303 5.96 8.46 15.62
C SER A 303 6.07 9.15 16.98
N ARG A 304 5.24 10.16 17.25
CA ARG A 304 5.17 10.78 18.59
C ARG A 304 4.59 9.84 19.64
N ASP A 305 3.55 9.09 19.31
CA ASP A 305 2.94 8.12 20.22
C ASP A 305 3.88 6.93 20.49
N TYR A 306 4.65 6.52 19.48
CA TYR A 306 5.76 5.59 19.63
C TYR A 306 6.80 6.09 20.64
N SER A 307 7.32 7.30 20.47
CA SER A 307 8.34 7.85 21.37
C SER A 307 7.87 7.92 22.82
N ARG A 308 6.60 8.29 23.05
CA ARG A 308 5.99 8.29 24.38
C ARG A 308 5.91 6.89 24.98
N SER A 309 5.50 5.91 24.18
CA SER A 309 5.33 4.53 24.62
C SER A 309 6.68 3.88 24.94
N LEU A 310 7.67 4.10 24.08
CA LEU A 310 9.04 3.62 24.31
C LEU A 310 9.66 4.26 25.55
N ALA A 311 9.46 5.57 25.78
CA ALA A 311 9.93 6.22 27.00
C ALA A 311 9.34 5.62 28.28
N LYS A 312 8.02 5.35 28.28
CA LYS A 312 7.36 4.66 29.40
C LYS A 312 7.92 3.26 29.65
N LEU A 313 8.13 2.48 28.58
CA LEU A 313 8.73 1.15 28.68
C LEU A 313 10.15 1.21 29.25
N ASN A 314 10.98 2.13 28.76
CA ASN A 314 12.35 2.27 29.25
C ASN A 314 12.40 2.63 30.74
N ILE A 315 11.45 3.46 31.23
CA ILE A 315 11.34 3.76 32.66
C ILE A 315 11.00 2.49 33.45
N LYS A 316 10.03 1.68 33.00
CA LYS A 316 9.67 0.40 33.64
C LYS A 316 10.81 -0.61 33.62
N ILE A 317 11.53 -0.72 32.50
CA ILE A 317 12.71 -1.58 32.35
C ILE A 317 13.75 -1.22 33.41
N GLU A 318 14.06 0.07 33.54
CA GLU A 318 15.02 0.56 34.53
C GLU A 318 14.55 0.30 35.98
N GLU A 319 13.26 0.49 36.25
CA GLU A 319 12.66 0.20 37.55
C GLU A 319 12.75 -1.29 37.91
N TYR A 320 12.31 -2.19 37.03
CA TYR A 320 12.40 -3.63 37.26
C TYR A 320 13.85 -4.10 37.35
N ARG A 321 14.74 -3.57 36.49
CA ARG A 321 16.18 -3.90 36.54
C ARG A 321 16.79 -3.58 37.91
N ARG A 322 16.35 -2.52 38.59
CA ARG A 322 16.80 -2.20 39.96
C ARG A 322 16.25 -3.15 41.03
N GLN A 323 15.11 -3.77 40.79
CA GLN A 323 14.47 -4.70 41.72
C GLN A 323 14.99 -6.14 41.59
N VAL A 324 15.59 -6.50 40.44
CA VAL A 324 16.16 -7.82 40.20
C VAL A 324 17.55 -7.93 40.86
N PRO A 325 17.84 -9.00 41.64
CA PRO A 325 19.17 -9.26 42.19
C PRO A 325 20.26 -9.37 41.11
N ALA A 326 21.46 -8.85 41.40
CA ALA A 326 22.59 -8.81 40.44
C ALA A 326 22.98 -10.18 39.86
N GLU A 327 22.86 -11.26 40.63
CA GLU A 327 23.15 -12.63 40.18
C GLU A 327 22.16 -13.11 39.10
N GLN A 328 20.88 -12.74 39.22
CA GLN A 328 19.86 -13.10 38.24
C GLN A 328 19.99 -12.29 36.95
N LEU A 329 20.40 -11.01 37.06
CA LEU A 329 20.72 -10.16 35.90
C LEU A 329 21.89 -10.74 35.09
N GLN A 330 22.98 -11.12 35.76
CA GLN A 330 24.14 -11.72 35.09
C GLN A 330 23.80 -13.05 34.40
N ALA A 331 22.94 -13.87 35.00
CA ALA A 331 22.45 -15.10 34.38
C ALA A 331 21.59 -14.84 33.13
N MET A 332 20.73 -13.81 33.16
CA MET A 332 19.94 -13.40 32.00
C MET A 332 20.82 -12.87 30.86
N GLU A 333 21.79 -12.00 31.16
CA GLU A 333 22.72 -11.44 30.18
C GLU A 333 23.61 -12.53 29.53
N ALA A 334 24.08 -13.51 30.32
CA ALA A 334 24.86 -14.64 29.82
C ALA A 334 24.06 -15.54 28.86
N THR A 335 22.75 -15.67 29.07
CA THR A 335 21.85 -16.47 28.21
C THR A 335 21.57 -15.77 26.87
N VAL A 336 21.51 -14.43 26.87
CA VAL A 336 21.33 -13.64 25.64
C VAL A 336 22.64 -13.58 24.82
N GLY A 337 23.79 -13.51 25.49
CA GLY A 337 25.11 -13.47 24.84
C GLY A 337 25.56 -14.79 24.18
N SER A 338 24.97 -15.93 24.52
CA SER A 338 25.30 -17.23 23.91
C SER A 338 24.39 -17.62 22.72
N ALA A 339 23.40 -16.79 22.40
CA ALA A 339 22.38 -17.06 21.35
C ALA A 339 22.52 -16.18 20.10
N GLY A 340 23.51 -15.28 20.05
CA GLY A 340 23.94 -14.55 18.86
C GLY A 340 25.17 -15.20 18.24
#